data_AF-A0A6M3ZVD9-F1
#
_entry.id   AF-A0A6M3ZVD9-F1
#
_cell.length_a   1.000
_cell.length_b   1.000
_cell.length_c   1.000
_cell.angle_alpha   90.00
_cell.angle_beta   90.00
_cell.angle_gamma   90.00
#
_symmetry.space_group_name_H-M   'P 1'
#
loop_
_entity.id
_entity.type
_entity.pdbx_description
1 polymer ?
#
loop_
_entity_poly.entity_id
_entity_poly.type
_entity_poly.pdbx_seq_one_letter_code
_entity_poly.pdbx_strand_id
1 'polypeptide(L)'
;MTPMPLDATRLANLSQSEKARLAVSLAVDKTGSPITISRYEDDVWNFWPYISRENAKDGEKRLIWSIALPDGSRLTDLAHRSLLNSAKDFIWSLHVDPIEGGKRPVMKTLISQMGNLAFLLRWMVNQGITRFSQLDGRTLEYVVAVKDGKSAKSTVMKRLLLVEKLFAQAGKIDDYLPSHPWPFESAALLAGMDQRMAHRIPKTPVIPESVFVPLAQKAIEYVEQRASLLLTAHADAEQTIRGVSGRTSQYALATEVVKVHGYSGLRELHAEMGACT
;
A
#
# COMPACT_ATOMS: atom_id res chain seq x y z
N MET A 1 5.24 -11.75 -28.69
CA MET A 1 4.77 -10.50 -28.05
C MET A 1 5.51 -10.36 -26.74
N THR A 2 6.08 -9.19 -26.49
CA THR A 2 6.92 -8.92 -25.31
C THR A 2 6.20 -7.95 -24.38
N PRO A 3 6.15 -8.17 -23.05
CA PRO A 3 5.51 -7.23 -22.14
C PRO A 3 6.20 -5.87 -22.19
N MET A 4 5.40 -4.81 -22.20
CA MET A 4 5.88 -3.44 -22.07
C MET A 4 5.71 -2.97 -20.62
N PRO A 5 6.65 -2.17 -20.07
CA PRO A 5 6.47 -1.53 -18.78
C PRO A 5 5.13 -0.78 -18.71
N LEU A 6 4.43 -0.92 -17.60
CA LEU A 6 3.19 -0.19 -17.34
C LEU A 6 3.51 1.20 -16.79
N ASP A 7 2.67 2.16 -17.14
CA ASP A 7 2.71 3.48 -16.54
C ASP A 7 2.38 3.37 -15.04
N ALA A 8 3.15 4.06 -14.21
CA ALA A 8 2.98 4.12 -12.77
C ALA A 8 2.05 5.29 -12.36
N THR A 9 1.12 5.67 -13.24
CA THR A 9 0.17 6.76 -12.98
C THR A 9 -0.60 6.47 -11.70
N ARG A 10 -0.44 7.36 -10.70
CA ARG A 10 -1.26 7.31 -9.49
C ARG A 10 -2.71 7.62 -9.84
N LEU A 11 -3.63 6.93 -9.16
CA LEU A 11 -5.07 7.08 -9.41
C LEU A 11 -5.69 8.27 -8.69
N ALA A 12 -5.04 8.75 -7.63
CA ALA A 12 -5.48 9.93 -6.91
C ALA A 12 -5.65 11.10 -7.88
N ASN A 13 -6.80 11.79 -7.78
CA ASN A 13 -7.18 12.95 -8.59
C ASN A 13 -7.52 12.68 -10.06
N LEU A 14 -7.52 11.42 -10.54
CA LEU A 14 -8.02 11.10 -11.88
C LEU A 14 -9.53 10.95 -11.87
N SER A 15 -10.22 11.54 -12.84
CA SER A 15 -11.64 11.26 -13.09
C SER A 15 -11.83 9.81 -13.56
N GLN A 16 -13.05 9.28 -13.41
CA GLN A 16 -13.38 7.94 -13.90
C GLN A 16 -13.12 7.79 -15.41
N SER A 17 -13.32 8.86 -16.19
CA SER A 17 -13.08 8.85 -17.64
C SER A 17 -11.59 8.80 -18.01
N GLU A 18 -10.72 9.37 -17.16
CA GLU A 18 -9.27 9.29 -17.33
C GLU A 18 -8.78 7.90 -16.90
N LYS A 19 -9.25 7.42 -15.74
CA LYS A 19 -9.00 6.05 -15.26
C LYS A 19 -9.36 5.03 -16.33
N ALA A 20 -10.54 5.13 -16.94
CA ALA A 20 -11.03 4.22 -17.98
C ALA A 20 -10.05 4.00 -19.14
N ARG A 21 -9.30 5.04 -19.53
CA ARG A 21 -8.37 4.98 -20.66
C ARG A 21 -7.03 4.34 -20.30
N LEU A 22 -6.69 4.20 -19.01
CA LEU A 22 -5.42 3.64 -18.56
C LEU A 22 -5.26 2.21 -19.07
N ALA A 23 -4.10 1.92 -19.65
CA ALA A 23 -3.73 0.56 -19.99
C ALA A 23 -3.32 -0.17 -18.72
N VAL A 24 -4.01 -1.26 -18.40
CA VAL A 24 -3.62 -2.18 -17.30
C VAL A 24 -2.74 -3.31 -17.83
N SER A 25 -2.65 -3.46 -19.15
CA SER A 25 -1.80 -4.43 -19.82
C SER A 25 -1.36 -3.99 -21.21
N LEU A 26 -0.06 -4.02 -21.47
CA LEU A 26 0.57 -3.61 -22.73
C LEU A 26 1.55 -4.68 -23.22
N ALA A 27 1.63 -4.83 -24.54
CA ALA A 27 2.64 -5.66 -25.18
C ALA A 27 3.17 -5.00 -26.44
N VAL A 28 4.28 -5.54 -26.95
CA VAL A 28 4.78 -5.26 -28.30
C VAL A 28 4.36 -6.40 -29.20
N ASP A 29 3.79 -6.07 -30.37
CA ASP A 29 3.39 -7.05 -31.38
C ASP A 29 4.62 -7.66 -32.11
N LYS A 30 4.40 -8.40 -33.20
CA LYS A 30 5.50 -8.98 -34.01
C LYS A 30 6.25 -7.94 -34.85
N THR A 31 5.67 -6.75 -35.04
CA THR A 31 6.20 -5.67 -35.86
C THR A 31 7.01 -4.64 -35.06
N GLY A 32 6.98 -4.74 -33.72
CA GLY A 32 7.61 -3.75 -32.83
C GLY A 32 6.64 -2.66 -32.36
N SER A 33 5.37 -2.72 -32.74
CA SER A 33 4.37 -1.71 -32.40
C SER A 33 3.73 -1.98 -31.02
N PRO A 34 3.51 -0.94 -30.19
CA PRO A 34 2.82 -1.07 -28.92
C PRO A 34 1.34 -1.41 -29.13
N ILE A 35 0.84 -2.39 -28.37
CA ILE A 35 -0.57 -2.78 -28.34
C ILE A 35 -1.09 -2.80 -26.90
N THR A 36 -2.28 -2.23 -26.70
CA THR A 36 -3.01 -2.34 -25.43
C THR A 36 -3.79 -3.64 -25.42
N ILE A 37 -3.50 -4.51 -24.44
CA ILE A 37 -4.16 -5.81 -24.28
C ILE A 37 -5.43 -5.68 -23.45
N SER A 38 -5.40 -4.86 -22.39
CA SER A 38 -6.58 -4.54 -21.58
C SER A 38 -6.47 -3.14 -21.01
N ARG A 39 -7.63 -2.51 -20.84
CA ARG A 39 -7.82 -1.21 -20.21
C ARG A 39 -8.44 -1.36 -18.83
N TYR A 40 -8.29 -0.33 -18.03
CA TYR A 40 -8.87 -0.25 -16.68
C TYR A 40 -10.39 -0.40 -16.71
N GLU A 41 -11.08 0.16 -17.71
CA GLU A 41 -12.53 0.06 -17.83
C GLU A 41 -13.05 -1.37 -18.09
N ASP A 42 -12.22 -2.23 -18.68
CA ASP A 42 -12.63 -3.59 -19.06
C ASP A 42 -13.13 -4.40 -17.86
N ASP A 43 -14.13 -5.24 -18.08
CA ASP A 43 -14.63 -6.19 -17.08
C ASP A 43 -13.66 -7.36 -16.86
N VAL A 44 -12.70 -7.53 -17.77
CA VAL A 44 -11.64 -8.53 -17.66
C VAL A 44 -10.29 -7.87 -17.94
N TRP A 45 -9.43 -7.82 -16.94
CA TRP A 45 -8.04 -7.41 -17.12
C TRP A 45 -7.20 -8.62 -17.47
N ASN A 46 -6.66 -8.64 -18.69
CA ASN A 46 -5.82 -9.72 -19.18
C ASN A 46 -4.34 -9.37 -19.00
N PHE A 47 -3.71 -10.04 -18.04
CA PHE A 47 -2.30 -9.88 -17.70
C PHE A 47 -1.39 -10.90 -18.37
N TRP A 48 -1.84 -11.58 -19.45
CA TRP A 48 -1.00 -12.52 -20.20
C TRP A 48 0.40 -11.98 -20.34
N PRO A 49 0.66 -10.79 -20.95
CA PRO A 49 2.02 -10.30 -21.26
C PRO A 49 3.03 -10.47 -20.12
N TYR A 50 2.57 -10.27 -18.89
CA TYR A 50 3.40 -10.27 -17.67
C TYR A 50 3.49 -11.64 -16.97
N ILE A 51 2.75 -12.64 -17.45
CA ILE A 51 2.65 -13.98 -16.89
C ILE A 51 3.08 -14.99 -17.95
N SER A 52 4.40 -15.10 -18.12
CA SER A 52 5.07 -15.82 -19.22
C SER A 52 5.00 -17.35 -19.18
N ARG A 53 4.27 -17.98 -18.25
CA ARG A 53 4.16 -19.45 -18.24
C ARG A 53 3.19 -19.89 -19.34
N GLU A 54 3.70 -20.53 -20.38
CA GLU A 54 2.90 -21.14 -21.44
C GLU A 54 1.87 -22.13 -20.89
N ASN A 55 2.22 -22.86 -19.83
CA ASN A 55 1.36 -23.84 -19.16
C ASN A 55 0.39 -23.26 -18.10
N ALA A 56 0.44 -21.95 -17.83
CA ALA A 56 -0.52 -21.35 -16.90
C ALA A 56 -1.90 -21.30 -17.57
N LYS A 57 -2.91 -21.86 -16.89
CA LYS A 57 -4.30 -21.84 -17.37
C LYS A 57 -4.73 -20.40 -17.61
N ASP A 58 -5.65 -20.24 -18.55
CA ASP A 58 -6.12 -18.93 -18.99
C ASP A 58 -6.71 -18.07 -17.85
N GLY A 59 -7.37 -18.70 -16.88
CA GLY A 59 -7.86 -18.05 -15.66
C GLY A 59 -6.77 -17.58 -14.68
N GLU A 60 -5.53 -18.10 -14.79
CA GLU A 60 -4.39 -17.63 -13.98
C GLU A 60 -3.74 -16.36 -14.53
N LYS A 61 -4.17 -15.92 -15.72
CA LYS A 61 -3.67 -14.73 -16.40
C LYS A 61 -4.66 -13.58 -16.41
N ARG A 62 -5.87 -13.80 -15.91
CA ARG A 62 -6.99 -12.85 -16.02
C ARG A 62 -7.52 -12.49 -14.63
N LEU A 63 -7.89 -11.23 -14.49
CA LEU A 63 -8.68 -10.74 -13.38
C LEU A 63 -10.07 -10.40 -13.90
N ILE A 64 -11.08 -11.09 -13.38
CA ILE A 64 -12.46 -11.01 -13.87
C ILE A 64 -13.31 -10.26 -12.85
N TRP A 65 -13.85 -9.11 -13.22
CA TRP A 65 -14.68 -8.25 -12.37
C TRP A 65 -16.13 -8.68 -12.27
N SER A 66 -16.59 -9.57 -13.16
CA SER A 66 -17.96 -10.12 -13.16
C SER A 66 -18.20 -11.12 -12.02
N ILE A 67 -18.03 -10.67 -10.78
CA ILE A 67 -18.23 -11.42 -9.55
C ILE A 67 -19.73 -11.54 -9.31
N ALA A 68 -20.25 -12.77 -9.20
CA ALA A 68 -21.63 -13.00 -8.79
C ALA A 68 -21.87 -12.48 -7.36
N LEU A 69 -23.04 -11.90 -7.09
CA LEU A 69 -23.38 -11.32 -5.80
C LEU A 69 -24.56 -12.08 -5.16
N PRO A 70 -24.81 -11.92 -3.83
CA PRO A 70 -25.84 -12.68 -3.13
C PRO A 70 -27.28 -12.36 -3.55
N ASP A 71 -27.51 -11.18 -4.12
CA ASP A 71 -28.78 -10.71 -4.69
C ASP A 71 -29.06 -11.29 -6.09
N GLY A 72 -28.19 -12.16 -6.59
CA GLY A 72 -28.30 -12.77 -7.93
C GLY A 72 -27.72 -11.91 -9.05
N SER A 73 -27.30 -10.68 -8.76
CA SER A 73 -26.69 -9.79 -9.74
C SER A 73 -25.18 -10.06 -9.88
N ARG A 74 -24.52 -9.30 -10.75
CA ARG A 74 -23.06 -9.27 -10.91
C ARG A 74 -22.52 -7.91 -10.49
N LEU A 75 -21.28 -7.88 -10.01
CA LEU A 75 -20.59 -6.63 -9.65
C LEU A 75 -20.46 -5.66 -10.84
N THR A 76 -20.44 -6.19 -12.07
CA THR A 76 -20.41 -5.42 -13.32
C THR A 76 -21.75 -4.77 -13.68
N ASP A 77 -22.83 -5.11 -12.97
CA ASP A 77 -24.14 -4.53 -13.23
C ASP A 77 -24.19 -3.06 -12.76
N LEU A 78 -25.01 -2.25 -13.44
CA LEU A 78 -25.10 -0.80 -13.23
C LEU A 78 -25.35 -0.41 -11.77
N ALA A 79 -26.16 -1.19 -11.05
CA ALA A 79 -26.49 -0.97 -9.65
C ALA A 79 -25.25 -0.94 -8.73
N HIS A 80 -24.19 -1.67 -9.09
CA HIS A 80 -22.98 -1.83 -8.29
C HIS A 80 -21.80 -1.01 -8.80
N ARG A 81 -22.02 -0.10 -9.76
CA ARG A 81 -20.96 0.70 -10.41
C ARG A 81 -20.05 1.42 -9.43
N SER A 82 -20.60 2.00 -8.37
CA SER A 82 -19.79 2.69 -7.34
C SER A 82 -18.83 1.72 -6.66
N LEU A 83 -19.34 0.56 -6.22
CA LEU A 83 -18.55 -0.46 -5.54
C LEU A 83 -17.51 -1.10 -6.48
N LEU A 84 -17.87 -1.33 -7.76
CA LEU A 84 -16.95 -1.80 -8.79
C LEU A 84 -15.77 -0.84 -8.99
N ASN A 85 -16.06 0.46 -9.10
CA ASN A 85 -15.02 1.48 -9.27
C ASN A 85 -14.08 1.51 -8.06
N SER A 86 -14.62 1.50 -6.84
CA SER A 86 -13.80 1.43 -5.62
C SER A 86 -12.93 0.18 -5.60
N ALA A 87 -13.48 -0.98 -5.97
CA ALA A 87 -12.75 -2.24 -6.00
C ALA A 87 -11.62 -2.25 -7.05
N LYS A 88 -11.86 -1.70 -8.25
CA LYS A 88 -10.86 -1.52 -9.30
C LYS A 88 -9.74 -0.57 -8.85
N ASP A 89 -10.09 0.57 -8.25
CA ASP A 89 -9.14 1.53 -7.70
C ASP A 89 -8.26 0.88 -6.63
N PHE A 90 -8.87 0.19 -5.67
CA PHE A 90 -8.13 -0.50 -4.63
C PHE A 90 -7.12 -1.50 -5.22
N ILE A 91 -7.55 -2.43 -6.08
CA ILE A 91 -6.65 -3.44 -6.63
C ILE A 91 -5.54 -2.84 -7.48
N TRP A 92 -5.86 -1.87 -8.33
CA TRP A 92 -4.86 -1.27 -9.21
C TRP A 92 -3.89 -0.37 -8.44
N SER A 93 -4.38 0.36 -7.42
CA SER A 93 -3.54 1.19 -6.54
C SER A 93 -2.43 0.38 -5.88
N LEU A 94 -2.69 -0.88 -5.48
CA LEU A 94 -1.68 -1.74 -4.88
C LEU A 94 -0.44 -1.89 -5.77
N HIS A 95 -0.59 -1.80 -7.09
CA HIS A 95 0.50 -1.90 -8.06
C HIS A 95 1.13 -0.54 -8.38
N VAL A 96 0.33 0.47 -8.75
CA VAL A 96 0.86 1.76 -9.20
C VAL A 96 1.40 2.59 -8.03
N ASP A 97 0.79 2.47 -6.85
CA ASP A 97 1.16 3.17 -5.62
C ASP A 97 1.14 2.21 -4.41
N PRO A 98 2.14 1.31 -4.30
CA PRO A 98 2.13 0.23 -3.32
C PRO A 98 2.14 0.76 -1.89
N ILE A 99 1.69 -0.08 -0.96
CA ILE A 99 1.72 0.20 0.48
C ILE A 99 3.14 0.54 0.91
N GLU A 100 3.29 1.56 1.75
CA GLU A 100 4.58 2.05 2.24
C GLU A 100 5.39 0.92 2.92
N GLY A 101 6.69 0.89 2.66
CA GLY A 101 7.59 -0.19 3.12
C GLY A 101 7.39 -1.53 2.41
N GLY A 102 6.40 -1.66 1.51
CA GLY A 102 6.11 -2.86 0.73
C GLY A 102 6.75 -2.86 -0.66
N LYS A 103 6.99 -4.07 -1.21
CA LYS A 103 7.36 -4.23 -2.62
C LYS A 103 6.12 -4.07 -3.51
N ARG A 104 6.30 -3.46 -4.68
CA ARG A 104 5.28 -3.42 -5.75
C ARG A 104 4.80 -4.85 -6.08
N PRO A 105 3.52 -5.19 -5.86
CA PRO A 105 2.95 -6.49 -6.22
C PRO A 105 2.99 -6.73 -7.73
N VAL A 106 3.39 -7.92 -8.13
CA VAL A 106 3.26 -8.38 -9.53
C VAL A 106 1.81 -8.75 -9.86
N MET A 107 1.43 -8.79 -11.14
CA MET A 107 0.05 -9.07 -11.61
C MET A 107 -0.55 -10.34 -11.01
N LYS A 108 0.25 -11.40 -10.90
CA LYS A 108 -0.19 -12.65 -10.25
C LYS A 108 -0.62 -12.45 -8.80
N THR A 109 0.03 -11.55 -8.08
CA THR A 109 -0.33 -11.20 -6.70
C THR A 109 -1.66 -10.46 -6.67
N LEU A 110 -1.94 -9.55 -7.62
CA LEU A 110 -3.23 -8.89 -7.73
C LEU A 110 -4.36 -9.91 -7.98
N ILE A 111 -4.17 -10.83 -8.94
CA ILE A 111 -5.11 -11.93 -9.21
C ILE A 111 -5.38 -12.73 -7.93
N SER A 112 -4.34 -13.03 -7.13
CA SER A 112 -4.49 -13.80 -5.89
C SER A 112 -5.32 -13.08 -4.81
N GLN A 113 -5.45 -11.74 -4.86
CA GLN A 113 -6.29 -10.99 -3.93
C GLN A 113 -7.79 -11.15 -4.23
N MET A 114 -8.14 -11.50 -5.48
CA MET A 114 -9.54 -11.50 -5.93
C MET A 114 -10.45 -12.43 -5.16
N GLY A 115 -9.96 -13.58 -4.69
CA GLY A 115 -10.77 -14.48 -3.85
C GLY A 115 -11.16 -13.85 -2.51
N ASN A 116 -10.24 -13.11 -1.89
CA ASN A 116 -10.49 -12.40 -0.63
C ASN A 116 -11.40 -11.18 -0.88
N LEU A 117 -11.14 -10.44 -1.95
CA LEU A 117 -11.94 -9.28 -2.33
C LEU A 117 -13.37 -9.68 -2.67
N ALA A 118 -13.56 -10.74 -3.46
CA ALA A 118 -14.89 -11.24 -3.79
C ALA A 118 -15.70 -11.62 -2.53
N PHE A 119 -15.05 -12.16 -1.49
CA PHE A 119 -15.71 -12.44 -0.23
C PHE A 119 -16.15 -11.14 0.48
N LEU A 120 -15.26 -10.15 0.57
CA LEU A 120 -15.58 -8.83 1.13
C LEU A 120 -16.75 -8.17 0.37
N LEU A 121 -16.68 -8.11 -0.96
CA LEU A 121 -17.70 -7.47 -1.79
C LEU A 121 -19.07 -8.15 -1.67
N ARG A 122 -19.13 -9.48 -1.65
CA ARG A 122 -20.39 -10.20 -1.40
C ARG A 122 -20.96 -9.88 -0.03
N TRP A 123 -20.12 -9.84 0.99
CA TRP A 123 -20.55 -9.46 2.33
C TRP A 123 -21.06 -8.01 2.37
N MET A 124 -20.35 -7.07 1.74
CA MET A 124 -20.76 -5.66 1.64
C MET A 124 -22.15 -5.53 1.01
N VAL A 125 -22.37 -6.17 -0.14
CA VAL A 125 -23.69 -6.14 -0.83
C VAL A 125 -24.78 -6.75 0.05
N ASN A 126 -24.51 -7.87 0.73
CA ASN A 126 -25.46 -8.47 1.68
C ASN A 126 -25.79 -7.55 2.88
N GLN A 127 -24.92 -6.60 3.20
CA GLN A 127 -25.09 -5.62 4.28
C GLN A 127 -25.59 -4.25 3.79
N GLY A 128 -25.94 -4.13 2.51
CA GLY A 128 -26.36 -2.87 1.90
C GLY A 128 -25.23 -1.84 1.76
N ILE A 129 -23.97 -2.26 1.86
CA ILE A 129 -22.79 -1.40 1.78
C ILE A 129 -22.38 -1.26 0.31
N THR A 130 -22.30 -0.02 -0.17
CA THR A 130 -22.04 0.29 -1.59
C THR A 130 -20.67 0.94 -1.82
N ARG A 131 -19.95 1.28 -0.75
CA ARG A 131 -18.64 1.94 -0.77
C ARG A 131 -17.75 1.45 0.37
N PHE A 132 -16.43 1.54 0.22
CA PHE A 132 -15.46 1.12 1.24
C PHE A 132 -15.46 2.04 2.47
N SER A 133 -15.65 3.34 2.30
CA SER A 133 -15.80 4.29 3.41
C SER A 133 -16.93 3.92 4.39
N GLN A 134 -18.00 3.27 3.91
CA GLN A 134 -19.13 2.79 4.73
C GLN A 134 -18.80 1.55 5.57
N LEU A 135 -17.61 0.96 5.42
CA LEU A 135 -17.13 -0.09 6.31
C LEU A 135 -16.73 0.46 7.68
N ASP A 136 -16.50 1.77 7.79
CA ASP A 136 -16.15 2.41 9.06
C ASP A 136 -17.20 2.13 10.13
N GLY A 137 -16.74 1.73 11.32
CA GLY A 137 -17.60 1.26 12.41
C GLY A 137 -18.26 -0.12 12.22
N ARG A 138 -18.16 -0.74 11.03
CA ARG A 138 -18.78 -2.05 10.70
C ARG A 138 -17.77 -3.17 10.47
N THR A 139 -16.48 -2.88 10.52
CA THR A 139 -15.40 -3.85 10.27
C THR A 139 -15.44 -5.06 11.21
N LEU A 140 -15.89 -4.89 12.46
CA LEU A 140 -16.05 -6.01 13.40
C LEU A 140 -17.19 -6.97 13.01
N GLU A 141 -18.25 -6.49 12.35
CA GLU A 141 -19.28 -7.37 11.77
C GLU A 141 -18.68 -8.26 10.68
N TYR A 142 -17.76 -7.70 9.87
CA TYR A 142 -17.03 -8.48 8.86
C TYR A 142 -16.14 -9.55 9.51
N VAL A 143 -15.52 -9.28 10.66
CA VAL A 143 -14.74 -10.28 11.42
C VAL A 143 -15.59 -11.50 11.77
N VAL A 144 -16.84 -11.28 12.20
CA VAL A 144 -17.78 -12.37 12.47
C VAL A 144 -18.08 -13.17 11.19
N ALA A 145 -18.33 -12.47 10.08
CA ALA A 145 -18.64 -13.13 8.81
C ALA A 145 -17.48 -13.95 8.24
N VAL A 146 -16.22 -13.51 8.38
CA VAL A 146 -15.07 -14.29 7.92
C VAL A 146 -14.77 -15.48 8.83
N LYS A 147 -15.13 -15.40 10.12
CA LYS A 147 -15.02 -16.47 11.12
C LYS A 147 -16.25 -17.38 11.11
N ASP A 148 -16.58 -17.90 9.94
CA ASP A 148 -17.71 -18.81 9.71
C ASP A 148 -17.57 -20.20 10.39
N GLY A 149 -16.48 -20.44 11.12
CA GLY A 149 -16.15 -21.73 11.75
C GLY A 149 -15.72 -22.83 10.78
N LYS A 150 -15.74 -22.58 9.46
CA LYS A 150 -15.46 -23.55 8.39
C LYS A 150 -14.17 -23.22 7.64
N SER A 151 -13.88 -21.93 7.49
CA SER A 151 -12.72 -21.41 6.80
C SER A 151 -11.45 -21.67 7.60
N ALA A 152 -10.39 -22.14 6.93
CA ALA A 152 -9.08 -22.28 7.56
C ALA A 152 -8.57 -20.93 8.09
N LYS A 153 -7.85 -20.94 9.23
CA LYS A 153 -7.27 -19.73 9.84
C LYS A 153 -6.46 -18.87 8.86
N SER A 154 -5.77 -19.51 7.91
CA SER A 154 -5.01 -18.82 6.85
C SER A 154 -5.87 -18.10 5.83
N THR A 155 -7.05 -18.61 5.54
CA THR A 155 -8.03 -17.92 4.72
C THR A 155 -8.63 -16.73 5.47
N VAL A 156 -8.99 -16.92 6.74
CA VAL A 156 -9.49 -15.82 7.60
C VAL A 156 -8.47 -14.69 7.69
N MET A 157 -7.20 -15.01 7.97
CA MET A 157 -6.12 -14.02 8.04
C MET A 157 -5.98 -13.25 6.74
N LYS A 158 -5.98 -13.93 5.58
CA LYS A 158 -5.85 -13.26 4.28
C LYS A 158 -7.03 -12.34 3.96
N ARG A 159 -8.25 -12.72 4.36
CA ARG A 159 -9.45 -11.87 4.21
C ARG A 159 -9.36 -10.62 5.08
N LEU A 160 -8.94 -10.76 6.34
CA LEU A 160 -8.74 -9.61 7.24
C LEU A 160 -7.59 -8.72 6.77
N LEU A 161 -6.44 -9.31 6.40
CA LEU A 161 -5.30 -8.56 5.88
C LEU A 161 -5.65 -7.76 4.62
N LEU A 162 -6.61 -8.21 3.81
CA LEU A 162 -7.09 -7.42 2.67
C LEU A 162 -7.72 -6.09 3.11
N VAL A 163 -8.47 -6.07 4.22
CA VAL A 163 -9.09 -4.86 4.77
C VAL A 163 -8.04 -3.94 5.39
N GLU A 164 -7.00 -4.49 6.03
CA GLU A 164 -5.85 -3.67 6.46
C GLU A 164 -5.13 -3.03 5.28
N LYS A 165 -4.96 -3.76 4.16
CA LYS A 165 -4.41 -3.19 2.93
C LYS A 165 -5.28 -2.09 2.35
N LEU A 166 -6.60 -2.21 2.45
CA LEU A 166 -7.53 -1.17 2.03
C LEU A 166 -7.36 0.10 2.86
N PHE A 167 -7.23 -0.02 4.18
CA PHE A 167 -6.88 1.09 5.07
C PHE A 167 -5.51 1.70 4.72
N ALA A 168 -4.50 0.87 4.49
CA ALA A 168 -3.15 1.34 4.14
C ALA A 168 -3.07 2.07 2.79
N GLN A 169 -4.12 2.01 1.97
CA GLN A 169 -4.25 2.76 0.71
C GLN A 169 -5.10 4.04 0.88
N ALA A 170 -5.47 4.41 2.10
CA ALA A 170 -6.11 5.69 2.39
C ALA A 170 -5.29 6.86 1.82
N GLY A 171 -5.97 7.81 1.18
CA GLY A 171 -5.35 8.95 0.49
C GLY A 171 -4.76 8.65 -0.90
N LYS A 172 -4.70 7.38 -1.34
CA LYS A 172 -4.23 6.99 -2.69
C LYS A 172 -5.37 6.68 -3.66
N ILE A 173 -6.57 6.45 -3.13
CA ILE A 173 -7.80 6.16 -3.85
C ILE A 173 -8.93 7.04 -3.31
N ASP A 174 -9.97 7.27 -4.10
CA ASP A 174 -11.06 8.21 -3.73
C ASP A 174 -11.99 7.64 -2.65
N ASP A 175 -12.26 6.33 -2.69
CA ASP A 175 -13.07 5.62 -1.70
C ASP A 175 -12.20 4.64 -0.91
N TYR A 176 -11.91 5.00 0.33
CA TYR A 176 -11.01 4.29 1.23
C TYR A 176 -11.66 4.06 2.60
N LEU A 177 -11.07 3.18 3.40
CA LEU A 177 -11.46 3.02 4.80
C LEU A 177 -10.79 4.12 5.65
N PRO A 178 -11.55 4.98 6.36
CA PRO A 178 -11.00 6.16 7.02
C PRO A 178 -10.27 5.87 8.34
N SER A 179 -10.62 4.79 9.03
CA SER A 179 -10.06 4.42 10.32
C SER A 179 -9.43 3.02 10.28
N HIS A 180 -8.51 2.73 11.21
CA HIS A 180 -7.90 1.40 11.28
C HIS A 180 -9.00 0.35 11.55
N PRO A 181 -9.07 -0.74 10.76
CA PRO A 181 -10.23 -1.63 10.78
C PRO A 181 -10.41 -2.40 12.08
N TRP A 182 -9.35 -2.60 12.86
CA TRP A 182 -9.38 -3.31 14.14
C TRP A 182 -8.73 -2.47 15.23
N PRO A 183 -9.52 -1.83 16.11
CA PRO A 183 -8.96 -1.13 17.27
C PRO A 183 -8.18 -2.10 18.16
N PHE A 184 -6.92 -1.79 18.44
CA PHE A 184 -6.02 -2.56 19.32
C PHE A 184 -5.75 -4.02 18.91
N GLU A 185 -6.11 -4.41 17.69
CA GLU A 185 -6.04 -5.78 17.20
C GLU A 185 -5.36 -5.85 15.82
N SER A 186 -5.03 -7.06 15.36
CA SER A 186 -4.50 -7.29 14.01
C SER A 186 -5.22 -8.43 13.30
N ALA A 187 -5.12 -8.48 11.97
CA ALA A 187 -5.65 -9.56 11.15
C ALA A 187 -5.13 -10.95 11.61
N ALA A 188 -3.87 -11.04 12.04
CA ALA A 188 -3.25 -12.28 12.51
C ALA A 188 -3.81 -12.73 13.87
N LEU A 189 -3.95 -11.79 14.82
CA LEU A 189 -4.55 -12.05 16.13
C LEU A 189 -6.01 -12.44 15.99
N LEU A 190 -6.79 -11.66 15.25
CA LEU A 190 -8.19 -11.95 14.98
C LEU A 190 -8.34 -13.29 14.28
N ALA A 191 -7.50 -13.66 13.32
CA ALA A 191 -7.56 -14.97 12.67
C ALA A 191 -7.14 -16.16 13.56
N GLY A 192 -6.66 -15.90 14.78
CA GLY A 192 -6.20 -16.93 15.71
C GLY A 192 -4.95 -17.68 15.22
N MET A 193 -4.20 -17.06 14.31
CA MET A 193 -2.89 -17.52 13.84
C MET A 193 -1.81 -17.32 14.90
N ASP A 194 -2.02 -16.35 15.77
CA ASP A 194 -0.98 -15.85 16.63
C ASP A 194 -1.02 -16.43 18.04
N GLN A 195 -0.91 -17.75 18.14
CA GLN A 195 -0.75 -18.42 19.43
C GLN A 195 0.67 -18.21 20.02
N ARG A 196 1.64 -17.74 19.21
CA ARG A 196 3.02 -17.46 19.64
C ARG A 196 3.23 -16.02 20.10
N MET A 197 2.48 -15.03 19.60
CA MET A 197 2.47 -13.65 20.09
C MET A 197 1.27 -13.30 20.97
N ALA A 198 0.33 -14.22 21.23
CA ALA A 198 -0.58 -14.11 22.37
C ALA A 198 0.17 -13.89 23.71
N HIS A 199 1.45 -14.31 23.78
CA HIS A 199 2.36 -14.03 24.91
C HIS A 199 3.19 -12.74 24.76
N ARG A 200 3.05 -12.01 23.65
CA ARG A 200 3.55 -10.64 23.47
C ARG A 200 2.39 -9.65 23.56
N ILE A 201 1.65 -9.73 24.67
CA ILE A 201 0.89 -8.56 25.14
C ILE A 201 1.90 -7.40 25.18
N PRO A 202 1.61 -6.23 24.57
CA PRO A 202 2.46 -5.06 24.71
C PRO A 202 2.67 -4.79 26.20
N LYS A 203 3.84 -5.15 26.73
CA LYS A 203 4.19 -4.89 28.13
C LYS A 203 4.45 -3.40 28.35
N THR A 204 4.71 -2.68 27.26
CA THR A 204 4.88 -1.24 27.27
C THR A 204 3.50 -0.61 27.44
N PRO A 205 3.18 -0.02 28.61
CA PRO A 205 1.94 0.71 28.77
C PRO A 205 1.88 1.87 27.77
N VAL A 206 0.66 2.27 27.38
CA VAL A 206 0.45 3.50 26.62
C VAL A 206 1.09 4.65 27.39
N ILE A 207 1.91 5.45 26.70
CA ILE A 207 2.60 6.59 27.32
C ILE A 207 1.53 7.53 27.87
N PRO A 208 1.54 7.84 29.18
CA PRO A 208 0.59 8.78 29.76
C PRO A 208 0.68 10.14 29.07
N GLU A 209 -0.44 10.84 28.94
CA GLU A 209 -0.51 12.15 28.28
C GLU A 209 0.44 13.18 28.91
N SER A 210 0.62 13.10 30.24
CA SER A 210 1.58 13.93 30.99
C SER A 210 3.04 13.74 30.58
N VAL A 211 3.38 12.62 29.93
CA VAL A 211 4.72 12.33 29.40
C VAL A 211 4.75 12.56 27.89
N PHE A 212 3.70 12.16 27.18
CA PHE A 212 3.60 12.29 25.73
C PHE A 212 3.62 13.75 25.28
N VAL A 213 2.80 14.61 25.90
CA VAL A 213 2.66 16.02 25.48
C VAL A 213 3.99 16.79 25.59
N PRO A 214 4.73 16.73 26.72
CA PRO A 214 6.05 17.38 26.79
C PRO A 214 7.06 16.81 25.81
N LEU A 215 7.04 15.48 25.60
CA LEU A 215 7.96 14.81 24.67
C LEU A 215 7.68 15.23 23.21
N ALA A 216 6.42 15.23 22.80
CA ALA A 216 5.99 15.66 21.47
C ALA A 216 6.32 17.14 21.24
N GLN A 217 6.09 18.00 22.23
CA GLN A 217 6.43 19.41 22.13
C GLN A 217 7.94 19.62 22.00
N LYS A 218 8.76 18.89 22.77
CA LYS A 218 10.23 18.94 22.64
C LYS A 218 10.71 18.43 21.28
N ALA A 219 10.09 17.40 20.73
CA ALA A 219 10.40 16.92 19.39
C ALA A 219 10.06 17.97 18.31
N ILE A 220 8.91 18.64 18.42
CA ILE A 220 8.51 19.73 17.52
C ILE A 220 9.49 20.90 17.62
N GLU A 221 9.77 21.39 18.84
CA GLU A 221 10.73 22.46 19.07
C GLU A 221 12.10 22.13 18.48
N TYR A 222 12.55 20.87 18.64
CA TYR A 222 13.80 20.41 18.09
C TYR A 222 13.81 20.45 16.56
N VAL A 223 12.75 19.95 15.89
CA VAL A 223 12.63 20.03 14.43
C VAL A 223 12.61 21.49 13.97
N GLU A 224 11.80 22.35 14.58
CA GLU A 224 11.69 23.76 14.21
C GLU A 224 13.01 24.53 14.38
N GLN A 225 13.79 24.22 15.42
CA GLN A 225 15.02 24.95 15.73
C GLN A 225 16.26 24.36 15.04
N ARG A 226 16.32 23.04 14.84
CA ARG A 226 17.53 22.34 14.38
C ARG A 226 17.47 21.84 12.94
N ALA A 227 16.29 21.64 12.35
CA ALA A 227 16.19 21.02 11.02
C ALA A 227 16.92 21.81 9.94
N SER A 228 16.79 23.14 9.92
CA SER A 228 17.48 23.97 8.91
C SER A 228 18.99 23.84 9.00
N LEU A 229 19.55 23.89 10.21
CA LEU A 229 20.99 23.78 10.43
C LEU A 229 21.50 22.36 10.08
N LEU A 230 20.75 21.32 10.44
CA LEU A 230 21.06 19.92 10.07
C LEU A 230 21.10 19.75 8.55
N LEU A 231 20.09 20.26 7.83
CA LEU A 231 20.00 20.14 6.38
C LEU A 231 21.11 20.92 5.67
N THR A 232 21.43 22.13 6.12
CA THR A 232 22.54 22.92 5.55
C THR A 232 23.88 22.24 5.79
N ALA A 233 24.15 21.78 7.02
CA ALA A 233 25.40 21.08 7.35
C ALA A 233 25.57 19.80 6.52
N HIS A 234 24.47 19.06 6.30
CA HIS A 234 24.48 17.87 5.46
C HIS A 234 24.71 18.19 3.98
N ALA A 235 24.05 19.21 3.44
CA ALA A 235 24.22 19.62 2.05
C ALA A 235 25.67 20.07 1.76
N ASP A 236 26.27 20.86 2.65
CA ASP A 236 27.65 21.33 2.52
C ASP A 236 28.66 20.17 2.60
N ALA A 237 28.42 19.20 3.49
CA ALA A 237 29.21 17.98 3.58
C ALA A 237 29.13 17.15 2.29
N GLU A 238 27.93 16.96 1.73
CA GLU A 238 27.76 16.25 0.45
C GLU A 238 28.47 16.94 -0.72
N GLN A 239 28.34 18.28 -0.81
CA GLN A 239 28.98 19.05 -1.87
C GLN A 239 30.51 18.91 -1.83
N THR A 240 31.07 18.89 -0.63
CA THR A 240 32.51 18.69 -0.40
C THR A 240 32.95 17.29 -0.82
N ILE A 241 32.16 16.25 -0.49
CA ILE A 241 32.45 14.86 -0.86
C ILE A 241 32.45 14.67 -2.38
N ARG A 242 31.55 15.33 -3.11
CA ARG A 242 31.44 15.22 -4.58
C ARG A 242 32.65 15.81 -5.32
N GLY A 243 33.39 16.74 -4.71
CA GLY A 243 34.54 17.40 -5.31
C GLY A 243 35.91 16.73 -5.05
N VAL A 244 35.95 15.65 -4.25
CA VAL A 244 37.21 15.11 -3.71
C VAL A 244 37.37 13.62 -4.05
N SER A 245 38.54 13.26 -4.57
CA SER A 245 38.93 11.87 -4.82
C SER A 245 39.55 11.24 -3.57
N GLY A 246 39.02 10.08 -3.16
CA GLY A 246 39.55 9.26 -2.06
C GLY A 246 38.76 9.38 -0.76
N ARG A 247 38.35 8.23 -0.19
CA ARG A 247 37.46 8.16 0.99
C ARG A 247 38.03 8.86 2.24
N THR A 248 39.33 8.74 2.48
CA THR A 248 39.99 9.37 3.64
C THR A 248 39.95 10.90 3.54
N SER A 249 40.23 11.42 2.35
CA SER A 249 40.21 12.87 2.06
C SER A 249 38.79 13.44 2.10
N GLN A 250 37.81 12.69 1.57
CA GLN A 250 36.39 13.04 1.65
C GLN A 250 35.93 13.19 3.10
N TYR A 251 36.24 12.20 3.95
CA TYR A 251 35.82 12.20 5.35
C TYR A 251 36.49 13.33 6.15
N ALA A 252 37.78 13.56 5.94
CA ALA A 252 38.51 14.64 6.62
C ALA A 252 37.95 16.02 6.27
N LEU A 253 37.73 16.29 4.98
CA LEU A 253 37.21 17.59 4.52
C LEU A 253 35.75 17.81 4.94
N ALA A 254 34.90 16.80 4.79
CA ALA A 254 33.51 16.89 5.26
C ALA A 254 33.44 17.08 6.79
N THR A 255 34.37 16.50 7.55
CA THR A 255 34.46 16.71 9.01
C THR A 255 34.80 18.15 9.36
N GLU A 256 35.70 18.81 8.63
CA GLU A 256 36.01 20.23 8.87
C GLU A 256 34.84 21.15 8.51
N VAL A 257 34.09 20.83 7.45
CA VAL A 257 32.92 21.61 7.03
C VAL A 257 31.81 21.55 8.07
N VAL A 258 31.49 20.38 8.61
CA VAL A 258 30.41 20.26 9.61
C VAL A 258 30.78 20.84 10.97
N LYS A 259 32.09 21.00 11.28
CA LYS A 259 32.56 21.74 12.47
C LYS A 259 32.19 23.21 12.44
N VAL A 260 32.15 23.83 11.25
CA VAL A 260 31.68 25.21 11.08
C VAL A 260 30.21 25.33 11.50
N HIS A 261 29.43 24.26 11.30
CA HIS A 261 28.02 24.17 11.69
C HIS A 261 27.81 23.72 13.15
N GLY A 262 28.89 23.61 13.93
CA GLY A 262 28.83 23.31 15.37
C GLY A 262 28.85 21.82 15.73
N TYR A 263 29.09 20.92 14.77
CA TYR A 263 29.27 19.49 15.03
C TYR A 263 30.73 19.16 15.35
N SER A 264 30.99 18.25 16.27
CA SER A 264 32.34 17.73 16.53
C SER A 264 32.94 16.97 15.32
N GLY A 265 32.08 16.44 14.45
CA GLY A 265 32.47 15.88 13.15
C GLY A 265 31.34 15.17 12.42
N LEU A 266 31.66 14.61 11.24
CA LEU A 266 30.67 14.04 10.31
C LEU A 266 29.85 12.89 10.93
N ARG A 267 30.46 12.13 11.84
CA ARG A 267 29.78 11.03 12.55
C ARG A 267 28.67 11.52 13.47
N GLU A 268 28.86 12.65 14.13
CA GLU A 268 27.84 13.24 15.02
C GLU A 268 26.65 13.73 14.20
N LEU A 269 26.92 14.46 13.10
CA LEU A 269 25.88 14.89 12.16
C LEU A 269 25.06 13.70 11.64
N HIS A 270 25.71 12.62 11.22
CA HIS A 270 25.01 11.42 10.75
C HIS A 270 24.23 10.70 11.86
N ALA A 271 24.75 10.68 13.09
CA ALA A 271 24.05 10.09 14.24
C ALA A 271 22.77 10.89 14.56
N GLU A 272 22.84 12.22 14.48
CA GLU A 272 21.72 13.12 14.71
C GLU A 272 20.66 13.00 13.61
N MET A 273 21.07 12.89 12.34
CA MET A 273 20.14 12.59 11.23
C MET A 273 19.52 11.19 11.34
N GLY A 274 20.30 10.19 11.74
CA GLY A 274 19.81 8.82 11.93
C GLY A 274 18.85 8.67 13.11
N ALA A 275 18.87 9.61 14.06
CA ALA A 275 17.88 9.69 15.13
C ALA A 275 16.55 10.30 14.66
N CYS A 276 16.51 10.94 13.48
CA CYS A 276 15.33 11.56 12.89
C CYS A 276 14.60 10.68 11.86
N THR A 277 15.13 9.50 11.51
CA THR A 277 14.58 8.53 10.53
C THR A 277 14.06 7.27 11.18
#